data_AF-A0A8A2VEK8-F1
#
_entry.id   AF-A0A8A2VEK8-F1
#
_cell.length_a   1.000
_cell.length_b   1.000
_cell.length_c   1.000
_cell.angle_alpha   90.00
_cell.angle_beta   90.00
_cell.angle_gamma   90.00
#
_symmetry.space_group_name_H-M   'P 1'
#
loop_
_entity.id
_entity.type
_entity.pdbx_description
1 polymer ?
#
loop_
_entity_poly.entity_id
_entity_poly.type
_entity_poly.pdbx_seq_one_letter_code
_entity_poly.pdbx_strand_id
1 'polypeptide(L)' 'MPGCESDEPCQRCASYRIGVTHMLSDVTVYWHYCTGHFRTETQRLDASEWFDVVETESLS' A
#
# COMPACT_ATOMS: atom_id res chain seq x y z
N MET A 1 12.26 -1.62 -9.30
CA MET A 1 11.06 -1.95 -10.09
C MET A 1 10.29 -0.65 -10.31
N PRO A 2 9.87 -0.31 -11.54
CA PRO A 2 8.91 0.77 -11.72
C PRO A 2 7.58 0.38 -11.04
N GLY A 3 6.95 1.30 -10.31
CA GLY A 3 5.65 1.09 -9.69
C GLY A 3 5.65 0.83 -8.17
N CYS A 4 6.69 1.23 -7.44
CA CYS A 4 6.59 1.37 -5.99
C CYS A 4 6.17 2.80 -5.64
N GLU A 5 5.12 2.96 -4.85
CA GLU A 5 4.60 4.23 -4.33
C GLU A 5 5.37 4.65 -3.06
N SER A 6 6.70 4.50 -3.09
CA SER A 6 7.60 4.83 -1.99
C SER A 6 8.54 5.95 -2.45
N ASP A 7 8.57 7.04 -1.68
CA ASP A 7 9.49 8.16 -1.93
C ASP A 7 10.95 7.79 -1.66
N GLU A 8 11.21 6.68 -0.96
CA GLU A 8 12.55 6.21 -0.65
C GLU A 8 13.00 5.09 -1.60
N PRO A 9 14.29 5.05 -1.97
CA PRO A 9 14.82 3.96 -2.78
C PRO A 9 14.67 2.64 -2.04
N CYS A 10 13.90 1.74 -2.63
CA CYS A 10 13.72 0.38 -2.15
C CYS A 10 15.05 -0.38 -2.12
N GLN A 11 15.67 -0.45 -0.94
CA GLN A 11 16.97 -1.09 -0.76
C GLN A 11 16.92 -2.62 -0.92
N ARG A 12 15.74 -3.24 -0.85
CA ARG A 12 15.53 -4.68 -1.01
C ARG A 12 14.48 -4.95 -2.07
N CYS A 13 14.63 -6.07 -2.79
CA CYS A 13 13.67 -6.55 -3.79
C CYS A 13 12.29 -6.91 -3.21
N ALA A 14 12.13 -6.93 -1.88
CA ALA A 14 10.86 -7.23 -1.23
C ALA A 14 9.92 -6.02 -1.33
N SER A 15 8.83 -6.21 -2.07
CA SER A 15 7.71 -5.27 -2.11
C SER A 15 6.49 -5.89 -1.45
N TYR A 16 5.52 -5.06 -1.11
CA TYR A 16 4.27 -5.43 -0.48
C TYR A 16 3.15 -4.78 -1.28
N ARG A 17 1.99 -5.42 -1.29
CA ARG A 17 0.76 -4.90 -1.86
C ARG A 17 -0.19 -4.49 -0.74
N ILE A 18 -0.81 -3.33 -0.91
CA ILE A 18 -1.98 -2.89 -0.13
C ILE A 18 -3.12 -2.72 -1.13
N GLY A 19 -4.22 -3.45 -0.95
CA GLY A 19 -5.48 -3.18 -1.62
C GLY A 19 -6.27 -2.17 -0.80
N VAL A 20 -6.70 -1.06 -1.41
CA VAL A 20 -7.53 -0.03 -0.76
C VAL A 20 -8.82 0.19 -1.52
N THR A 21 -9.92 0.35 -0.80
CA THR A 21 -11.21 0.78 -1.36
C THR A 21 -11.50 2.19 -0.89
N HIS A 22 -11.88 3.07 -1.81
CA HIS A 22 -12.21 4.45 -1.47
C HIS A 22 -13.67 4.56 -1.03
N MET A 23 -13.98 5.22 0.08
CA MET A 23 -15.33 5.21 0.66
C MET A 23 -16.42 5.79 -0.24
N LEU A 24 -16.06 6.65 -1.20
CA LEU A 24 -17.02 7.23 -2.16
C LEU A 24 -17.17 6.41 -3.46
N SER A 25 -16.42 5.33 -3.62
CA SER A 25 -16.45 4.51 -4.83
C SER A 25 -16.21 3.04 -4.52
N ASP A 26 -17.04 2.13 -5.06
CA ASP A 26 -16.84 0.67 -4.92
C ASP A 26 -15.65 0.12 -5.73
N VAL A 27 -14.64 0.94 -5.97
CA VAL A 27 -13.43 0.60 -6.71
C VAL A 27 -12.31 0.32 -5.71
N THR A 28 -11.75 -0.88 -5.80
CA THR A 28 -10.50 -1.24 -5.12
C THR A 28 -9.32 -0.95 -6.04
N VAL A 29 -8.31 -0.25 -5.52
CA VAL A 29 -7.03 -0.05 -6.19
C VAL A 29 -5.92 -0.70 -5.39
N TYR A 30 -4.83 -1.05 -6.08
CA TYR A 30 -3.69 -1.75 -5.47
C TYR A 30 -2.46 -0.86 -5.53
N TRP A 31 -1.85 -0.66 -4.38
CA TRP A 31 -0.61 0.10 -4.24
C TRP A 31 0.52 -0.82 -3.80
N HIS A 32 1.72 -0.56 -4.32
CA HIS A 32 2.90 -1.34 -3.99
C HIS A 32 3.88 -0.51 -3.17
N TYR A 33 4.34 -1.08 -2.07
CA TYR A 33 5.24 -0.43 -1.12
C TYR A 33 6.46 -1.28 -0.84
N CYS A 34 7.57 -0.64 -0.48
CA CYS A 34 8.72 -1.34 0.05
C CYS A 34 8.55 -1.62 1.55
N THR A 35 9.28 -2.61 2.05
CA THR A 35 9.10 -3.14 3.42
C THR A 35 9.04 -2.06 4.49
N GLY A 36 9.91 -1.05 4.39
CA GLY A 36 9.99 0.03 5.38
C GLY A 36 8.75 0.93 5.40
N HIS A 37 8.12 1.15 4.24
CA HIS A 37 6.99 2.07 4.11
C HIS A 37 5.64 1.37 4.26
N PHE A 38 5.57 0.09 3.90
CA PHE A 38 4.36 -0.72 3.93
C PHE A 38 3.61 -0.63 5.27
N ARG A 39 4.30 -0.80 6.40
CA ARG A 39 3.64 -0.78 7.72
C ARG A 39 3.09 0.61 8.06
N THR A 40 3.86 1.65 7.80
CA THR A 40 3.47 3.05 8.05
C THR A 40 2.27 3.42 7.21
N GLU A 41 2.28 3.07 5.92
CA GLU A 41 1.19 3.39 5.00
C GLU A 41 -0.09 2.62 5.32
N THR A 42 0.01 1.33 5.66
CA THR A 42 -1.16 0.56 6.11
C THR A 42 -1.81 1.23 7.32
N GLN A 43 -1.02 1.63 8.32
CA GLN A 43 -1.54 2.31 9.52
C GLN A 43 -2.15 3.68 9.20
N ARG A 44 -1.53 4.44 8.28
CA ARG A 44 -2.04 5.74 7.85
C ARG A 44 -3.39 5.59 7.14
N LEU A 45 -3.53 4.57 6.30
CA LEU A 45 -4.74 4.30 5.51
C LEU A 45 -5.86 3.73 6.38
N ASP A 46 -5.58 2.80 7.28
CA ASP A 46 -6.56 2.30 8.27
C ASP A 46 -7.10 3.41 9.18
N ALA A 47 -6.30 4.45 9.43
CA ALA A 47 -6.70 5.61 10.23
C ALA A 47 -7.38 6.71 9.39
N SER A 48 -7.47 6.55 8.08
CA SER A 48 -8.06 7.51 7.17
C SER A 48 -9.60 7.34 7.18
N GLU A 49 -10.35 8.43 7.31
CA GLU A 49 -11.65 8.48 6.61
C GLU A 49 -11.34 8.41 5.09
N TRP A 50 -12.22 8.31 4.12
CA TRP A 50 -11.87 8.19 2.68
C TRP A 50 -11.30 6.86 2.18
N PHE A 51 -10.45 6.14 2.91
CA PHE A 51 -9.87 4.87 2.43
C PHE A 51 -9.96 3.77 3.47
N ASP A 52 -10.33 2.56 3.02
CA ASP A 52 -10.27 1.33 3.82
C ASP A 52 -9.27 0.35 3.20
N VAL A 53 -8.44 -0.27 4.04
CA VAL A 53 -7.56 -1.36 3.61
C VAL A 53 -8.36 -2.66 3.55
N VAL A 54 -8.36 -3.30 2.39
CA VAL A 54 -9.08 -4.56 2.15
C VAL A 54 -8.14 -5.74 1.94
N GLU A 55 -6.86 -5.50 1.68
CA GLU A 55 -5.89 -6.56 1.41
C GLU A 55 -4.45 -6.14 1.74
N THR A 56 -3.67 -7.06 2.31
CA THR A 56 -2.23 -6.89 2.52
C THR A 56 -1.46 -8.16 2.17
N GLU A 57 -0.45 -8.06 1.29
CA GLU A 57 0.32 -9.23 0.84
C GLU A 57 1.80 -8.89 0.61
N SER A 58 2.70 -9.85 0.90
CA SER A 58 4.12 -9.75 0.54
C SER A 58 4.34 -10.25 -0.88
N LEU A 59 5.01 -9.47 -1.72
CA LEU A 59 5.35 -9.82 -3.09
C LEU A 59 6.83 -10.27 -3.17
N SER A 60 7.05 -11.47 -3.73
CA SER A 60 8.37 -12.12 -3.83
C SER A 60 9.14 -11.72 -5.09
#